data_AF-A0A7W9TBQ1-F1
#
_entry.id   AF-A0A7W9TBQ1-F1
#
_cell.length_a   1.000
_cell.length_b   1.000
_cell.length_c   1.000
_cell.angle_alpha   90.00
_cell.angle_beta   90.00
_cell.angle_gamma   90.00
#
_symmetry.space_group_name_H-M   'P 1'
#
loop_
_entity.id
_entity.type
_entity.pdbx_description
1 polymer ?
#
loop_
_entity_poly.entity_id
_entity_poly.type
_entity_poly.pdbx_seq_one_letter_code
_entity_poly.pdbx_strand_id
1 'polypeptide(L)' 'MRQSAKRWVHGDLHPANVVVADGILAGVVDFGALFAGDPAWDLAAAWMLLPAGGAPRFFNSYAQADESAIRRARGPAA' A
#
# COMPACT_ATOMS: atom_id res chain seq x y z
N MET A 1 8.78 -1.27 22.22
CA MET A 1 8.46 -1.03 20.80
C MET A 1 7.47 0.11 20.72
N ARG A 2 7.75 1.19 19.96
CA ARG A 2 6.76 2.25 19.74
C ARG A 2 5.63 1.68 18.87
N GLN A 3 4.39 1.71 19.36
CA GLN A 3 3.23 1.46 18.50
C GLN A 3 3.15 2.62 17.49
N SER A 4 3.25 2.30 16.20
CA SER A 4 2.98 3.27 15.15
C SER A 4 1.52 3.70 15.22
N ALA A 5 1.26 5.00 15.05
CA ALA A 5 -0.11 5.51 15.04
C ALA A 5 -0.95 4.78 13.98
N LYS A 6 -2.16 4.37 14.36
CA LYS A 6 -3.11 3.72 13.44
C LYS A 6 -3.48 4.72 12.34
N ARG A 7 -3.54 4.23 11.09
CA ARG A 7 -3.96 5.01 9.90
C ARG A 7 -5.22 4.37 9.33
N TRP A 8 -5.97 5.12 8.54
CA TRP A 8 -6.98 4.52 7.67
C TRP A 8 -6.30 3.66 6.61
N VAL A 9 -6.81 2.45 6.44
CA VAL A 9 -6.31 1.41 5.55
C VAL A 9 -7.47 0.96 4.68
N HIS A 10 -7.31 1.04 3.36
CA HIS A 10 -8.29 0.55 2.39
C HIS A 10 -8.62 -0.93 2.64
N GLY A 11 -7.61 -1.75 2.93
CA GLY A 11 -7.75 -3.12 3.41
C GLY A 11 -7.87 -4.16 2.30
N ASP A 12 -8.29 -3.73 1.11
CA ASP A 12 -8.33 -4.55 -0.11
C ASP A 12 -7.76 -3.81 -1.33
N LEU A 13 -6.60 -3.16 -1.17
CA LEU A 13 -6.01 -2.36 -2.26
C LEU A 13 -5.29 -3.26 -3.26
N HIS A 14 -5.92 -3.50 -4.41
CA HIS A 14 -5.39 -4.30 -5.50
C HIS A 14 -5.83 -3.75 -6.87
N PRO A 15 -5.30 -4.26 -8.00
CA PRO A 15 -5.55 -3.66 -9.32
C PRO A 15 -7.02 -3.50 -9.74
N ALA A 16 -7.95 -4.35 -9.27
CA ALA A 16 -9.36 -4.20 -9.64
C ALA A 16 -10.06 -3.03 -8.91
N ASN A 17 -9.47 -2.57 -7.80
CA ASN A 17 -9.98 -1.47 -6.99
C ASN A 17 -9.28 -0.13 -7.31
N VAL A 18 -8.48 -0.09 -8.38
CA VAL A 18 -7.74 1.10 -8.82
C VAL A 18 -8.18 1.50 -10.22
N VAL A 19 -8.53 2.77 -10.39
CA VAL A 19 -8.87 3.37 -11.69
C VAL A 19 -7.67 4.15 -12.20
N VAL A 20 -7.30 3.89 -13.46
CA VAL A 20 -6.20 4.58 -14.16
C VAL A 20 -6.76 5.28 -15.39
N ALA A 21 -6.37 6.54 -15.58
CA ALA A 21 -6.64 7.31 -16.79
C ALA A 21 -5.32 7.89 -17.31
N ASP A 22 -5.03 7.72 -18.60
CA ASP A 22 -3.79 8.19 -19.23
C ASP A 22 -2.50 7.75 -18.51
N GLY A 23 -2.51 6.55 -17.94
CA GLY A 23 -1.38 5.98 -17.19
C GLY A 23 -1.17 6.59 -15.79
N ILE A 24 -2.10 7.44 -15.32
CA ILE A 24 -2.07 8.07 -14.00
C ILE A 24 -3.21 7.52 -13.13
N LEU A 25 -2.94 7.37 -11.83
CA LEU A 25 -3.96 7.02 -10.83
C LEU A 25 -5.07 8.08 -10.83
N ALA A 26 -6.28 7.66 -11.19
CA ALA A 26 -7.46 8.53 -11.28
C ALA A 26 -8.43 8.32 -10.11
N GLY A 27 -8.41 7.15 -9.47
CA GLY A 27 -9.27 6.88 -8.33
C GLY A 27 -9.00 5.54 -7.67
N VAL A 28 -9.58 5.38 -6.47
CA VAL A 28 -9.64 4.14 -5.71
C VAL A 28 -11.11 3.89 -5.37
N VAL A 29 -11.57 2.66 -5.48
CA VAL A 29 -12.97 2.26 -5.27
C VAL A 29 -13.05 1.05 -4.33
N ASP A 30 -14.27 0.73 -3.88
CA ASP A 30 -14.55 -0.41 -2.98
C ASP A 30 -13.90 -0.32 -1.58
N PHE A 31 -14.34 0.68 -0.81
CA PHE A 31 -13.91 0.88 0.57
C PHE A 31 -14.63 -0.01 1.59
N GLY A 32 -15.27 -1.12 1.16
CA GLY A 32 -16.03 -2.01 2.06
C GLY A 32 -15.17 -2.64 3.16
N ALA A 33 -13.86 -2.77 2.93
CA ALA A 33 -12.89 -3.33 3.86
C ALA A 33 -12.16 -2.28 4.72
N LEU A 34 -12.54 -1.00 4.66
CA LEU A 34 -11.83 0.10 5.34
C LEU A 34 -11.73 -0.10 6.86
N PHE A 35 -10.53 0.04 7.42
CA PHE A 35 -10.32 -0.01 8.88
C PHE A 35 -9.18 0.90 9.36
N ALA A 36 -9.12 1.12 10.67
CA ALA A 36 -8.01 1.84 11.31
C ALA A 36 -6.93 0.85 11.76
N GLY A 37 -5.76 0.86 11.13
CA GLY A 37 -4.73 -0.15 11.35
C GLY A 37 -3.34 0.21 10.85
N ASP A 38 -2.57 -0.84 10.58
CA ASP A 38 -1.20 -0.75 10.08
C ASP A 38 -1.22 -0.47 8.56
N PRO A 39 -0.61 0.64 8.08
CA PRO A 39 -0.57 0.94 6.64
C PRO A 39 0.15 -0.12 5.80
N ALA A 40 0.94 -1.01 6.43
CA ALA A 40 1.61 -2.10 5.73
C ALA A 40 0.66 -2.96 4.88
N TRP A 41 -0.62 -3.06 5.26
CA TRP A 41 -1.65 -3.76 4.49
C TRP A 41 -1.80 -3.20 3.06
N ASP A 42 -1.94 -1.89 2.91
CA ASP A 42 -2.11 -1.27 1.58
C ASP A 42 -0.78 -1.10 0.84
N LEU A 43 0.34 -1.02 1.56
CA LEU A 43 1.68 -0.94 0.96
C LEU A 43 2.02 -2.19 0.12
N ALA A 44 1.36 -3.33 0.38
CA ALA A 44 1.48 -4.53 -0.44
C ALA A 44 1.09 -4.27 -1.91
N ALA A 45 0.20 -3.31 -2.16
CA ALA A 45 -0.27 -2.95 -3.50
C ALA A 45 0.86 -2.45 -4.41
N ALA A 46 1.98 -1.95 -3.85
CA ALA A 46 3.15 -1.52 -4.62
C ALA A 46 3.68 -2.61 -5.55
N TRP A 47 3.57 -3.89 -5.14
CA TRP A 47 4.04 -5.02 -5.94
C TRP A 47 2.99 -5.58 -6.90
N MET A 48 1.73 -5.19 -6.75
CA MET A 48 0.63 -5.61 -7.62
C MET A 48 0.32 -4.58 -8.70
N LEU A 49 0.45 -3.29 -8.37
CA LEU A 49 0.06 -2.16 -9.23
C LEU A 49 1.20 -1.65 -10.11
N LEU A 50 2.44 -1.71 -9.62
CA LEU A 50 3.57 -1.09 -10.30
C LEU A 50 4.33 -2.12 -11.14
N PRO A 51 4.94 -1.67 -12.26
CA PRO A 51 5.86 -2.53 -13.01
C PRO A 51 7.05 -2.95 -12.13
N ALA A 52 7.72 -4.03 -12.56
CA ALA A 52 8.94 -4.49 -11.91
C ALA A 52 9.95 -3.33 -11.74
N GLY A 53 10.47 -3.16 -10.52
CA GLY A 53 11.37 -2.05 -10.17
C GLY A 53 10.69 -0.74 -9.78
N GLY A 54 9.36 -0.62 -9.83
CA GLY A 54 8.64 0.60 -9.44
C GLY A 54 8.51 0.81 -7.92
N ALA A 55 8.53 -0.28 -7.14
CA ALA A 55 8.28 -0.25 -5.70
C ALA A 55 9.24 0.65 -4.88
N PRO A 56 10.58 0.71 -5.14
CA PRO A 56 11.48 1.60 -4.41
C PRO A 56 11.08 3.08 -4.49
N ARG A 57 10.67 3.56 -5.68
CA ARG A 57 10.21 4.95 -5.85
C ARG A 57 8.94 5.21 -5.06
N PHE A 58 8.00 4.27 -5.07
CA PHE A 58 6.75 4.37 -4.31
C PHE A 58 7.01 4.47 -2.80
N PHE A 59 7.86 3.61 -2.23
CA PHE A 59 8.17 3.65 -0.79
C PHE A 59 8.92 4.92 -0.38
N ASN A 60 9.83 5.42 -1.23
CA ASN A 60 10.50 6.70 -1.01
C ASN A 60 9.50 7.87 -0.97
N SER A 61 8.43 7.82 -1.78
CA SER A 61 7.38 8.85 -1.79
C SER A 61 6.37 8.73 -0.65
N TYR A 62 6.11 7.52 -0.13
CA TYR A 62 5.15 7.31 0.97
C TYR A 62 5.62 7.91 2.32
N ALA A 63 6.90 8.29 2.44
CA ALA A 63 7.57 8.92 3.58
C ALA A 63 7.60 8.10 4.90
N GLN A 64 6.65 7.19 5.13
CA GLN A 64 6.50 6.39 6.35
C GLN A 64 6.66 4.88 6.10
N ALA A 65 7.23 4.49 4.95
CA ALA A 65 7.54 3.11 4.60
C ALA A 65 8.97 2.76 5.04
N ASP A 66 9.22 2.70 6.35
CA ASP A 66 10.49 2.19 6.86
C ASP A 66 10.67 0.70 6.53
N GLU A 67 11.88 0.17 6.70
CA GLU A 67 12.19 -1.24 6.42
C GLU A 67 11.26 -2.20 7.16
N SER A 68 10.82 -1.83 8.38
CA SER A 68 9.90 -2.65 9.17
C SER A 68 8.51 -2.71 8.53
N ALA A 69 8.00 -1.59 8.02
CA ALA A 69 6.72 -1.49 7.34
C ALA A 69 6.75 -2.21 6.00
N ILE A 70 7.83 -2.06 5.22
CA ILE A 70 8.02 -2.78 3.95
C ILE A 70 8.06 -4.28 4.19
N ARG A 71 8.78 -4.75 5.21
CA ARG A 71 8.82 -6.18 5.57
C ARG A 71 7.44 -6.70 5.97
N ARG A 72 6.67 -5.96 6.77
CA ARG A 72 5.30 -6.36 7.13
C ARG A 72 4.39 -6.38 5.90
N ALA A 73 4.54 -5.42 4.98
CA ALA A 73 3.76 -5.34 3.75
C ALA A 73 4.03 -6.52 2.80
N ARG A 74 5.25 -7.08 2.81
CA ARG A 74 5.56 -8.31 2.07
C ARG A 74 4.91 -9.57 2.66
N GLY A 75 4.43 -9.50 3.91
CA GLY A 75 3.91 -10.63 4.64
C GLY A 75 5.00 -11.58 5.18
N PRO A 76 4.59 -12.65 5.88
CA PRO A 76 5.49 -13.52 6.65
C PRO A 76 6.40 -14.45 5.82
N ALA A 77 6.41 -14.35 4.49
CA ALA A 77 7.26 -15.16 3.60
C ALA A 77 8.46 -14.38 3.00
N ALA A 78 8.77 -13.21 3.56
CA ALA A 78 9.77 -12.26 3.05
C ALA A 78 11.12 -12.35 3.74
#